data_AF-A0A1H3TTW4-F1
#
_entry.id   AF-A0A1H3TTW4-F1
#
_cell.length_a   1.000
_cell.length_b   1.000
_cell.length_c   1.000
_cell.angle_alpha   90.00
_cell.angle_beta   90.00
_cell.angle_gamma   90.00
#
_symmetry.space_group_name_H-M   'P 1'
#
loop_
_entity.id
_entity.type
_entity.pdbx_description
1 polymer ?
#
loop_
_entity_poly.entity_id
_entity_poly.type
_entity_poly.pdbx_seq_one_letter_code
_entity_poly.pdbx_strand_id
1 'polypeptide(L)'
;MSTVSDLDKAILNGSEKDALDIVENAQPMELPEIIDTAKKRTGPISAKVIGRAQSRQKEESMKKKFIEAKSAEKIDAVIRSNQEKIEAKEKAPTPKGP
;
A
#
# COMPACT_ATOMS: atom_id res chain seq x y z
N MET A 1 -18.70 -10.48 -12.58
CA MET A 1 -19.01 -9.05 -12.77
C MET A 1 -17.75 -8.26 -12.43
N SER A 2 -17.53 -7.12 -13.09
CA SER A 2 -16.34 -6.27 -12.84
C SER A 2 -16.70 -5.20 -11.81
N THR A 3 -15.82 -4.99 -10.81
CA THR A 3 -15.90 -3.96 -9.76
C THR A 3 -16.30 -2.59 -10.32
N VAL A 4 -15.79 -2.26 -11.51
CA VAL A 4 -16.04 -0.98 -12.20
C VAL A 4 -17.45 -0.92 -12.80
N SER A 5 -17.96 -2.03 -13.34
CA SER A 5 -19.33 -2.10 -13.86
C SER A 5 -20.35 -1.96 -12.74
N ASP A 6 -20.08 -2.56 -11.59
CA ASP A 6 -20.96 -2.48 -10.43
C ASP A 6 -20.91 -1.08 -9.79
N LEU A 7 -19.74 -0.45 -9.78
CA LEU A 7 -19.60 0.95 -9.36
C LEU A 7 -20.42 1.89 -10.24
N ASP A 8 -20.29 1.74 -11.56
CA ASP A 8 -20.97 2.60 -12.51
C ASP A 8 -22.50 2.49 -12.36
N LYS A 9 -23.00 1.26 -12.18
CA LYS A 9 -24.42 1.01 -11.87
C LYS A 9 -24.84 1.64 -10.55
N ALA A 10 -24.02 1.51 -9.49
CA ALA A 10 -24.34 2.10 -8.19
C ALA A 10 -24.46 3.63 -8.26
N ILE A 11 -23.54 4.29 -9.00
CA ILE A 11 -23.59 5.74 -9.23
C ILE A 11 -24.83 6.12 -10.05
N LEU A 12 -25.11 5.41 -11.14
CA LEU A 12 -26.26 5.67 -12.00
C LEU A 12 -27.61 5.47 -11.29
N ASN A 13 -27.69 4.47 -10.41
CA ASN A 13 -28.88 4.17 -9.62
C ASN A 13 -29.04 5.10 -8.40
N GLY A 14 -28.09 6.00 -8.16
CA GLY A 14 -28.13 6.90 -7.00
C GLY A 14 -27.84 6.21 -5.66
N SER A 15 -27.29 4.99 -5.68
CA SER A 15 -26.98 4.24 -4.46
C SER A 15 -25.59 4.63 -3.93
N GLU A 16 -25.56 5.65 -3.07
CA GLU A 16 -24.31 6.11 -2.44
C GLU A 16 -23.65 5.00 -1.61
N LYS A 17 -24.44 4.26 -0.83
CA LYS A 17 -23.94 3.19 0.03
C LYS A 17 -23.22 2.13 -0.78
N ASP A 18 -23.86 1.61 -1.84
CA ASP A 18 -23.26 0.57 -2.66
C ASP A 18 -22.01 1.08 -3.39
N ALA A 19 -22.04 2.33 -3.87
CA ALA A 19 -20.88 2.93 -4.54
C ALA A 19 -19.68 3.06 -3.59
N LEU A 20 -19.91 3.44 -2.32
CA LEU A 20 -18.84 3.53 -1.32
C LEU A 20 -18.38 2.14 -0.84
N ASP A 21 -19.30 1.19 -0.65
CA ASP A 21 -18.95 -0.19 -0.28
C ASP A 21 -18.05 -0.83 -1.34
N ILE A 22 -18.28 -0.56 -2.62
CA ILE A 22 -17.41 -0.99 -3.72
C ILE A 22 -16.01 -0.37 -3.58
N VAL A 23 -15.92 0.93 -3.26
CA VAL A 23 -14.64 1.60 -3.02
C VAL A 23 -13.91 0.98 -1.84
N GLU A 24 -14.59 0.59 -0.75
CA GLU A 24 -13.95 -0.02 0.42
C GLU A 24 -13.41 -1.42 0.15
N ASN A 25 -14.14 -2.22 -0.64
CA ASN A 25 -13.78 -3.60 -0.92
C ASN A 25 -12.84 -3.77 -2.13
N ALA A 26 -12.64 -2.70 -2.91
CA ALA A 26 -11.74 -2.73 -4.06
C ALA A 26 -10.29 -3.03 -3.67
N GLN A 27 -9.60 -3.79 -4.52
CA GLN A 27 -8.16 -3.98 -4.44
C GLN A 27 -7.43 -2.66 -4.73
N PRO A 28 -6.24 -2.41 -4.15
CA PRO A 28 -5.49 -1.18 -4.38
C PRO A 28 -5.23 -0.88 -5.86
N MET A 29 -5.09 -1.91 -6.70
CA MET A 29 -4.88 -1.77 -8.14
C MET A 29 -6.13 -1.34 -8.93
N GLU A 30 -7.32 -1.49 -8.36
CA GLU A 30 -8.59 -1.12 -8.99
C GLU A 30 -8.96 0.34 -8.69
N LEU A 31 -8.38 0.95 -7.65
CA LEU A 31 -8.67 2.33 -7.24
C LEU A 31 -8.49 3.37 -8.35
N PRO A 32 -7.45 3.32 -9.21
CA PRO A 32 -7.32 4.25 -10.34
C PRO A 32 -8.49 4.15 -11.32
N GLU A 33 -8.91 2.93 -11.66
CA GLU A 33 -10.00 2.69 -12.61
C GLU A 33 -11.36 3.11 -12.04
N ILE A 34 -11.56 2.90 -10.73
CA ILE A 34 -12.70 3.42 -9.96
C ILE A 34 -12.76 4.94 -10.03
N ILE A 35 -11.64 5.63 -9.80
CA ILE A 35 -11.57 7.10 -9.89
C ILE A 35 -11.91 7.57 -11.29
N ASP A 36 -11.34 6.95 -12.33
CA ASP A 36 -11.56 7.35 -13.71
C ASP A 36 -12.99 7.08 -14.17
N THR A 37 -13.62 6.02 -13.65
CA THR A 37 -15.04 5.74 -13.90
C THR A 37 -15.93 6.76 -13.21
N ALA A 38 -15.66 7.08 -11.95
CA ALA A 38 -16.41 8.10 -11.23
C ALA A 38 -16.25 9.50 -11.86
N LYS A 39 -15.08 9.85 -12.39
CA LYS A 39 -14.86 11.12 -13.13
C LYS A 39 -15.69 11.24 -14.40
N LYS A 40 -16.09 10.12 -15.03
CA LYS A 40 -17.00 10.12 -16.20
C LYS A 40 -18.44 10.44 -15.80
N ARG A 41 -18.75 10.50 -14.51
CA ARG A 41 -20.08 10.79 -13.97
C ARG A 41 -20.08 12.14 -13.25
N THR A 42 -21.15 12.88 -13.40
CA THR A 42 -21.38 14.15 -12.68
C THR A 42 -22.32 13.90 -11.51
N GLY A 43 -21.99 14.41 -10.32
CA GLY A 43 -22.89 14.36 -9.17
C GLY A 43 -22.19 14.22 -7.82
N PRO A 44 -22.96 14.35 -6.72
CA PRO A 44 -22.42 14.27 -5.36
C PRO A 44 -21.87 12.87 -5.04
N ILE A 45 -22.49 11.81 -5.56
CA ILE A 45 -22.04 10.44 -5.34
C ILE A 45 -20.69 10.21 -6.02
N SER A 46 -20.51 10.65 -7.27
CA SER A 46 -19.23 10.50 -7.95
C SER A 46 -18.11 11.29 -7.25
N ALA A 47 -18.40 12.50 -6.76
CA ALA A 47 -17.44 13.28 -5.97
C ALA A 47 -17.02 12.55 -4.67
N LYS A 48 -17.96 11.93 -3.95
CA LYS A 48 -17.68 11.13 -2.76
C LYS A 48 -16.83 9.90 -3.06
N VAL A 49 -17.17 9.18 -4.13
CA VAL A 49 -16.40 8.02 -4.61
C VAL A 49 -14.96 8.41 -4.94
N ILE A 50 -14.76 9.51 -5.69
CA ILE A 50 -13.42 10.01 -6.04
C ILE A 50 -12.62 10.34 -4.79
N GLY A 51 -13.21 11.13 -3.88
CA GLY A 51 -12.54 11.53 -2.64
C GLY A 51 -12.14 10.33 -1.79
N ARG A 52 -13.02 9.34 -1.67
CA ARG A 52 -12.75 8.14 -0.87
C ARG A 52 -11.71 7.24 -1.51
N ALA A 53 -11.80 6.99 -2.82
CA ALA A 53 -10.82 6.18 -3.54
C ALA A 53 -9.42 6.81 -3.50
N GLN A 54 -9.32 8.14 -3.60
CA GLN A 54 -8.05 8.86 -3.42
C GLN A 54 -7.49 8.73 -1.99
N SER A 55 -8.35 8.76 -0.97
CA SER A 55 -7.92 8.52 0.42
C SER A 55 -7.32 7.12 0.57
N ARG A 56 -8.02 6.08 0.10
CA ARG A 56 -7.51 4.70 0.15
C ARG A 56 -6.18 4.55 -0.59
N GLN A 57 -6.04 5.19 -1.75
CA GLN A 57 -4.79 5.14 -2.52
C GLN A 57 -3.61 5.74 -1.74
N LYS A 58 -3.85 6.84 -1.00
CA LYS A 58 -2.84 7.44 -0.12
C LYS A 58 -2.51 6.55 1.07
N GLU A 59 -3.52 5.97 1.71
CA GLU A 59 -3.35 5.02 2.83
C GLU A 59 -2.49 3.82 2.40
N GLU A 60 -2.77 3.23 1.25
CA GLU A 60 -1.99 2.10 0.70
C GLU A 60 -0.56 2.51 0.33
N SER A 61 -0.35 3.70 -0.23
CA SER A 61 1.00 4.23 -0.49
C SER A 61 1.80 4.40 0.80
N MET A 62 1.16 4.91 1.87
CA MET A 62 1.82 5.06 3.17
C MET A 62 2.15 3.71 3.81
N LYS A 63 1.24 2.73 3.73
CA LYS A 63 1.52 1.35 4.20
C LYS A 63 2.71 0.75 3.48
N LYS A 64 2.80 0.89 2.15
CA LYS A 64 3.97 0.42 1.37
C LYS A 64 5.27 1.07 1.83
N LYS A 65 5.30 2.39 1.94
CA LYS A 65 6.48 3.13 2.44
C LYS A 65 6.90 2.69 3.83
N PHE A 66 5.94 2.43 4.72
CA PHE A 66 6.23 1.94 6.07
C PHE A 66 6.83 0.53 6.08
N ILE A 67 6.31 -0.36 5.23
CA ILE A 67 6.86 -1.71 5.08
C ILE A 67 8.27 -1.65 4.48
N GLU A 68 8.48 -0.81 3.46
CA GLU A 68 9.80 -0.59 2.85
C GLU A 68 10.80 -0.04 3.88
N ALA A 69 10.41 0.96 4.69
CA ALA A 69 11.25 1.52 5.75
C ALA A 69 11.63 0.46 6.80
N LYS A 70 10.66 -0.35 7.27
CA LYS A 70 10.95 -1.47 8.19
C LYS A 70 11.84 -2.53 7.56
N SER A 71 11.75 -2.75 6.25
CA SER A 71 12.57 -3.72 5.56
C SER A 71 14.00 -3.22 5.40
N ALA A 72 14.18 -1.94 5.07
CA ALA A 72 15.49 -1.29 5.04
C ALA A 72 16.18 -1.33 6.42
N GLU A 73 15.46 -0.99 7.50
CA GLU A 73 15.99 -1.05 8.87
C GLU A 73 16.47 -2.47 9.24
N LYS A 74 15.72 -3.50 8.85
CA LYS A 74 16.13 -4.90 9.04
C LYS A 74 17.39 -5.25 8.26
N ILE A 75 17.51 -4.77 7.03
CA ILE A 75 18.71 -5.00 6.20
C ILE A 75 19.94 -4.36 6.86
N ASP A 76 19.82 -3.11 7.30
CA ASP A 76 20.90 -2.39 7.97
C ASP A 76 21.34 -3.09 9.27
N ALA A 77 20.39 -3.61 10.05
CA ALA A 77 20.68 -4.37 11.26
C ALA A 77 21.46 -5.68 10.97
N VAL A 78 21.12 -6.39 9.89
CA VAL A 78 21.82 -7.60 9.46
C VAL A 78 23.25 -7.29 9.01
N ILE A 79 23.44 -6.21 8.23
CA ILE A 79 24.76 -5.78 7.77
C ILE A 79 25.66 -5.46 8.97
N ARG A 80 25.16 -4.66 9.93
CA ARG A 80 25.91 -4.29 11.14
C ARG A 80 26.31 -5.53 11.96
N SER A 81 25.36 -6.43 12.22
CA SER A 81 25.63 -7.68 12.95
C SER A 81 26.71 -8.51 12.26
N ASN A 82 26.73 -8.56 10.93
CA ASN A 82 27.74 -9.32 10.19
C ASN A 82 29.11 -8.64 10.20
N GLN A 83 29.17 -7.31 10.10
CA GLN A 83 30.40 -6.54 10.26
C GLN A 83 31.02 -6.75 11.65
N GLU A 84 30.24 -6.65 12.72
CA GLU A 84 30.70 -6.91 14.09
C GLU A 84 31.28 -8.32 14.26
N LYS A 85 30.67 -9.33 13.62
CA LYS A 85 31.19 -10.71 13.62
C LYS A 85 32.50 -10.87 12.84
N ILE A 86 32.68 -10.13 11.76
CA ILE A 86 33.93 -10.13 10.98
C ILE A 86 35.04 -9.47 11.81
N GLU A 87 34.79 -8.28 12.35
CA GLU A 87 35.74 -7.56 13.20
C GLU A 87 36.13 -8.34 14.46
N ALA A 88 35.19 -9.04 15.09
CA ALA A 88 35.47 -9.91 16.24
C ALA A 88 36.36 -11.11 15.90
N LYS A 89 36.24 -11.66 14.68
CA LYS A 89 37.11 -12.74 14.19
C LYS A 89 38.51 -12.25 13.83
N GLU A 90 38.64 -11.03 13.29
CA GLU A 90 39.94 -10.44 12.95
C GLU A 90 40.72 -9.95 14.18
N LYS A 91 40.04 -9.54 15.26
CA LYS A 91 40.68 -9.15 16.53
C LYS A 91 40.95 -10.32 17.49
N ALA A 92 40.55 -11.55 17.14
CA ALA A 92 40.79 -12.69 18.00
C ALA A 92 42.31 -12.99 18.08
N PRO A 93 42.92 -12.97 19.28
CA PRO A 93 44.34 -13.28 19.42
C PRO A 93 44.58 -14.72 18.98
N THR A 94 45.60 -14.92 18.14
CA THR A 94 46.02 -16.25 17.71
C THR A 94 46.30 -17.11 18.95
N PRO A 95 45.74 -18.33 19.04
CA PRO A 95 46.06 -19.23 20.13
C PRO A 95 47.56 -19.53 20.05
N LYS A 96 48.32 -19.14 21.08
CA LYS A 96 49.71 -19.59 21.24
C LYS A 96 49.67 -21.11 21.30
N GLY A 97 50.24 -21.76 20.30
CA GLY A 97 50.33 -23.21 20.21
C GLY A 97 51.11 -23.80 21.39
N PRO A 98 50.87 -25.09 21.72
CA PRO A 98 51.59 -25.81 22.76
C PRO A 98 53.09 -25.92 22.48
#